data_AF-A0A9P6CII4-F1
#
_entry.id   AF-A0A9P6CII4-F1
#
_cell.length_a   1.000
_cell.length_b   1.000
_cell.length_c   1.000
_cell.angle_alpha   90.00
_cell.angle_beta   90.00
_cell.angle_gamma   90.00
#
_symmetry.space_group_name_H-M   'P 1'
#
loop_
_entity.id
_entity.type
_entity.pdbx_description
1 polymer ?
#
loop_
_entity_poly.entity_id
_entity_poly.type
_entity_poly.pdbx_seq_one_letter_code
_entity_poly.pdbx_strand_id
1 'polypeptide(L)'
;MPTSVPTAASLTNAAKALPRSFPTDVVHFLENVYFGNADLLLVSNFLEAAKTLAAAPNFKAMKNKQQAELHCVRCHDTFTAETNGPTKCVIPHVFDTEPTFTGEVSGYEKVYGYKAICCGSVELEEEGAGNDEYRNLKRIGHCYKGYHTTDAEEVEDEQEYNDVNIRRCKLDKETKECMVLCIDGENPVFDWQVPNTSDYDDDDDESIYL
;
A
#
# COMPACT_ATOMS: atom_id res chain seq x y z
N MET A 1 26.32 44.11 11.90
CA MET A 1 26.23 42.98 12.86
C MET A 1 26.09 41.69 12.06
N PRO A 2 26.85 40.64 12.33
CA PRO A 2 26.70 39.38 11.62
C PRO A 2 25.35 38.74 11.97
N THR A 3 24.49 38.54 10.97
CA THR A 3 23.26 37.75 11.11
C THR A 3 23.66 36.29 11.30
N SER A 4 23.29 35.69 12.44
CA SER A 4 23.50 34.27 12.69
C SER A 4 22.81 33.43 11.61
N VAL A 5 23.51 32.42 11.09
CA VAL A 5 22.93 31.47 10.13
C VAL A 5 21.78 30.71 10.81
N PRO A 6 20.58 30.62 10.20
CA PRO A 6 19.48 29.83 10.74
C PRO A 6 19.86 28.37 10.93
N THR A 7 19.40 27.74 12.01
CA THR A 7 19.61 26.30 12.24
C THR A 7 18.58 25.47 11.49
N ALA A 8 18.90 24.21 11.16
CA ALA A 8 17.96 23.30 10.49
C ALA A 8 16.63 23.16 11.26
N ALA A 9 16.68 23.01 12.59
CA ALA A 9 15.48 22.92 13.42
C ALA A 9 14.59 24.17 13.33
N SER A 10 15.20 25.37 13.30
CA SER A 10 14.46 26.62 13.14
C SER A 10 13.75 26.71 11.78
N LEU A 11 14.43 26.27 10.72
CA LEU A 11 13.88 26.23 9.36
C LEU A 11 12.77 25.18 9.22
N THR A 12 12.92 24.01 9.86
CA THR A 12 11.87 22.97 9.88
C THR A 12 10.60 23.45 10.58
N ASN A 13 10.72 24.14 11.72
CA ASN A 13 9.56 24.68 12.43
C ASN A 13 8.86 25.78 11.62
N ALA A 14 9.64 26.66 10.97
CA ALA A 14 9.09 27.67 10.06
C ALA A 14 8.36 27.02 8.87
N ALA A 15 8.94 25.98 8.26
CA ALA A 15 8.30 25.25 7.16
C ALA A 15 7.00 24.55 7.58
N LYS A 16 6.97 23.93 8.78
CA LYS A 16 5.76 23.29 9.34
C LYS A 16 4.64 24.28 9.66
N ALA A 17 4.97 25.55 9.90
CA ALA A 17 3.98 26.60 10.16
C ALA A 17 3.29 27.10 8.88
N LEU A 18 3.82 26.77 7.69
CA LEU A 18 3.17 27.11 6.43
C LEU A 18 1.93 26.23 6.22
N PRO A 19 0.79 26.81 5.79
CA PRO A 19 -0.38 26.03 5.41
C PRO A 19 -0.05 25.02 4.31
N ARG A 20 -0.61 23.81 4.37
CA ARG A 20 -0.45 22.83 3.28
C ARG A 20 -1.04 23.33 1.96
N SER A 21 -2.06 24.19 2.03
CA SER A 21 -2.68 24.86 0.89
C SER A 21 -1.82 25.97 0.28
N PHE A 22 -0.72 26.36 0.92
CA PHE A 22 0.03 27.57 0.55
C PHE A 22 0.40 27.65 -0.94
N PRO A 23 0.87 26.58 -1.61
CA PRO A 23 1.11 26.64 -3.06
C PRO A 23 -0.14 27.02 -3.86
N THR A 24 -1.29 26.43 -3.52
CA THR A 24 -2.60 26.74 -4.14
C THR A 24 -3.05 28.16 -3.79
N ASP A 25 -2.82 28.60 -2.56
CA ASP A 25 -3.15 29.95 -2.11
C ASP A 25 -2.33 31.02 -2.85
N VAL A 26 -1.06 30.74 -3.21
CA VAL A 26 -0.25 31.65 -4.04
C VAL A 26 -0.82 31.75 -5.46
N VAL A 27 -1.28 30.64 -6.05
CA VAL A 27 -1.93 30.66 -7.38
C VAL A 27 -3.21 31.48 -7.32
N HIS A 28 -4.10 31.18 -6.35
CA HIS A 28 -5.33 31.94 -6.17
C HIS A 28 -5.08 33.41 -5.86
N PHE A 29 -4.06 33.70 -5.05
CA PHE A 29 -3.62 35.06 -4.77
C PHE A 29 -3.34 35.78 -6.07
N LEU A 30 -2.51 35.22 -6.96
CA LEU A 30 -2.12 35.79 -8.26
C LEU A 30 -3.28 35.93 -9.27
N GLU A 31 -4.32 35.09 -9.19
CA GLU A 31 -5.43 35.08 -10.14
C GLU A 31 -6.56 36.08 -9.82
N ASN A 32 -6.75 36.45 -8.55
CA ASN A 32 -8.01 37.04 -8.10
C ASN A 32 -7.90 38.47 -7.52
N VAL A 33 -6.72 39.10 -7.54
CA VAL A 33 -6.47 40.38 -6.83
C VAL A 33 -5.70 41.36 -7.71
N TYR A 34 -5.88 42.67 -7.49
CA TYR A 34 -5.00 43.70 -8.04
C TYR A 34 -3.75 43.86 -7.17
N PHE A 35 -2.55 43.68 -7.75
CA PHE A 35 -1.28 43.74 -7.00
C PHE A 35 -0.54 45.05 -7.18
N GLY A 36 0.18 45.46 -6.14
CA GLY A 36 1.28 46.39 -6.29
C GLY A 36 2.55 45.67 -6.79
N ASN A 37 3.48 46.45 -7.35
CA ASN A 37 4.79 45.92 -7.78
C ASN A 37 5.57 45.23 -6.66
N ALA A 38 5.36 45.64 -5.40
CA ALA A 38 6.02 45.05 -4.24
C ALA A 38 5.55 43.61 -3.97
N ASP A 39 4.25 43.33 -4.10
CA ASP A 39 3.69 41.99 -3.89
C ASP A 39 4.17 41.03 -4.99
N LEU A 40 4.18 41.50 -6.25
CA LEU A 40 4.69 40.74 -7.37
C LEU A 40 6.19 40.40 -7.19
N LEU A 41 6.98 41.35 -6.70
CA LEU A 41 8.40 41.11 -6.41
C LEU A 41 8.58 40.08 -5.28
N LEU A 42 7.75 40.14 -4.24
CA LEU A 42 7.79 39.17 -3.14
C LEU A 42 7.47 37.76 -3.63
N VAL A 43 6.39 37.59 -4.41
CA VAL A 43 6.01 36.29 -4.99
C VAL A 43 7.08 35.80 -5.96
N SER A 44 7.63 36.67 -6.81
CA SER A 44 8.73 36.32 -7.72
C SER A 44 9.95 35.79 -6.96
N ASN A 45 10.36 36.47 -5.89
CA ASN A 45 11.50 36.04 -5.07
C ASN A 45 11.23 34.69 -4.39
N PHE A 46 10.01 34.47 -3.90
CA PHE A 46 9.60 33.18 -3.34
C PHE A 46 9.67 32.05 -4.37
N LEU A 47 9.12 32.25 -5.57
CA LEU A 47 9.13 31.25 -6.64
C LEU A 47 10.55 30.91 -7.10
N GLU A 48 11.42 31.90 -7.23
CA GLU A 48 12.83 31.68 -7.62
C GLU A 48 13.59 30.92 -6.52
N ALA A 49 13.35 31.24 -5.25
CA ALA A 49 13.91 30.49 -4.13
C ALA A 49 13.42 29.03 -4.11
N ALA A 50 12.11 28.79 -4.32
CA ALA A 50 11.54 27.46 -4.39
C ALA A 50 12.12 26.65 -5.56
N LYS A 51 12.26 27.26 -6.73
CA LYS A 51 12.91 26.65 -7.91
C LYS A 51 14.36 26.29 -7.65
N THR A 52 15.11 27.17 -6.99
CA THR A 52 16.51 26.93 -6.61
C THR A 52 16.63 25.75 -5.65
N LEU A 53 15.75 25.68 -4.65
CA LEU A 53 15.68 24.56 -3.72
C LEU A 53 15.32 23.25 -4.44
N ALA A 54 14.32 23.27 -5.33
CA ALA A 54 13.92 22.10 -6.11
C ALA A 54 15.05 21.59 -7.03
N ALA A 55 15.91 22.50 -7.50
CA ALA A 55 17.08 22.15 -8.29
C ALA A 55 18.25 21.58 -7.47
N ALA A 56 18.27 21.79 -6.15
CA ALA A 56 19.38 21.39 -5.29
C ALA A 56 19.58 19.86 -5.29
N PRO A 57 20.82 19.35 -5.40
CA PRO A 57 21.09 17.91 -5.48
C PRO A 57 20.51 17.10 -4.31
N ASN A 58 20.62 17.62 -3.08
CA ASN A 58 20.09 16.95 -1.89
C ASN A 58 18.56 16.88 -1.90
N PHE A 59 17.88 17.93 -2.38
CA PHE A 59 16.43 17.93 -2.49
C PHE A 59 15.97 16.92 -3.54
N LYS A 60 16.64 16.87 -4.70
CA LYS A 60 16.38 15.85 -5.73
C LYS A 60 16.61 14.44 -5.21
N ALA A 61 17.73 14.20 -4.53
CA ALA A 61 18.03 12.89 -3.95
C ALA A 61 16.96 12.46 -2.92
N MET A 62 16.54 13.39 -2.05
CA MET A 62 15.45 13.16 -1.11
C MET A 62 14.14 12.83 -1.83
N LYS A 63 13.77 13.61 -2.86
CA LYS A 63 12.54 13.37 -3.64
C LYS A 63 12.57 12.06 -4.41
N ASN A 64 13.68 11.76 -5.08
CA ASN A 64 13.88 10.48 -5.75
C ASN A 64 13.77 9.31 -4.77
N LYS A 65 14.30 9.45 -3.55
CA LYS A 65 14.15 8.43 -2.51
C LYS A 65 12.70 8.28 -2.03
N GLN A 66 11.95 9.38 -1.89
CA GLN A 66 10.54 9.34 -1.51
C GLN A 66 9.66 8.70 -2.58
N GLN A 67 10.00 8.92 -3.85
CA GLN A 67 9.28 8.42 -5.03
C GLN A 67 9.83 7.08 -5.54
N ALA A 68 10.89 6.56 -4.93
CA ALA A 68 11.41 5.25 -5.27
C ALA A 68 10.35 4.21 -4.93
N GLU A 69 10.00 3.40 -5.94
CA GLU A 69 9.13 2.26 -5.76
C GLU A 69 9.84 1.22 -4.90
N LEU A 70 9.11 0.71 -3.91
CA LEU A 70 9.52 -0.31 -2.96
C LEU A 70 8.60 -1.52 -3.13
N HIS A 71 9.13 -2.71 -2.92
CA HIS A 71 8.35 -3.94 -2.93
C HIS A 71 7.86 -4.28 -1.51
N CYS A 72 6.57 -4.51 -1.35
CA CYS A 72 6.03 -4.97 -0.08
C CYS A 72 6.26 -6.47 0.08
N VAL A 73 7.03 -6.91 1.07
CA VAL A 73 7.27 -8.35 1.29
C VAL A 73 6.05 -9.10 1.84
N ARG A 74 5.03 -8.36 2.30
CA ARG A 74 3.78 -8.90 2.86
C ARG A 74 2.71 -9.14 1.79
N CYS A 75 2.40 -8.13 0.97
CA CYS A 75 1.35 -8.20 -0.07
C CYS A 75 1.89 -8.30 -1.51
N HIS A 76 3.21 -8.19 -1.69
CA HIS A 76 3.90 -8.20 -2.98
C HIS A 76 3.57 -7.07 -3.96
N ASP A 77 2.78 -6.09 -3.54
CA ASP A 77 2.52 -4.87 -4.31
C ASP A 77 3.72 -3.89 -4.25
N THR A 78 3.77 -2.97 -5.22
CA THR A 78 4.71 -1.85 -5.20
C THR A 78 4.12 -0.67 -4.46
N PHE A 79 4.96 0.05 -3.72
CA PHE A 79 4.54 1.23 -2.98
C PHE A 79 5.65 2.28 -2.91
N THR A 80 5.29 3.50 -2.54
CA THR A 80 6.24 4.59 -2.27
C THR A 80 6.05 5.09 -0.84
N ALA A 81 6.99 5.87 -0.32
CA ALA A 81 6.82 6.49 1.00
C ALA A 81 5.58 7.40 1.08
N GLU A 82 5.17 8.01 -0.05
CA GLU A 82 3.99 8.86 -0.12
C GLU A 82 2.68 8.05 -0.17
N THR A 83 2.70 6.85 -0.76
CA THR A 83 1.52 5.98 -0.86
C THR A 83 1.40 4.98 0.29
N ASN A 84 2.43 4.82 1.13
CA ASN A 84 2.38 3.94 2.31
C ASN A 84 1.56 4.57 3.45
N GLY A 85 0.51 3.88 3.87
CA GLY A 85 -0.41 4.34 4.91
C GLY A 85 -0.98 3.17 5.69
N PRO A 86 -1.68 3.41 6.82
CA PRO A 86 -2.14 2.38 7.75
C PRO A 86 -3.20 1.43 7.20
N THR A 87 -3.62 1.61 5.95
CA THR A 87 -4.69 0.86 5.30
C THR A 87 -4.36 0.57 3.84
N LYS A 88 -3.07 0.56 3.48
CA LYS A 88 -2.61 0.53 2.08
C LYS A 88 -2.10 -0.85 1.69
N CYS A 89 -1.43 -1.54 2.59
CA CYS A 89 -1.20 -2.96 2.45
C CYS A 89 -2.46 -3.70 2.88
N VAL A 90 -3.16 -4.30 1.92
CA VAL A 90 -4.43 -5.00 2.12
C VAL A 90 -4.30 -6.39 1.50
N ILE A 91 -4.61 -7.43 2.27
CA ILE A 91 -4.53 -8.82 1.82
C ILE A 91 -5.88 -9.49 2.10
N PRO A 92 -6.64 -9.90 1.07
CA PRO A 92 -7.95 -10.51 1.26
C PRO A 92 -7.83 -11.88 1.92
N HIS A 93 -8.91 -12.38 2.54
CA HIS A 93 -8.97 -13.79 2.91
C HIS A 93 -9.04 -14.66 1.65
N VAL A 94 -8.40 -15.83 1.71
CA VAL A 94 -8.57 -16.90 0.72
C VAL A 94 -9.53 -17.93 1.28
N PHE A 95 -10.55 -18.27 0.50
CA PHE A 95 -11.61 -19.20 0.85
C PHE A 95 -11.44 -20.54 0.13
N ASP A 96 -11.84 -21.60 0.83
CA ASP A 96 -12.02 -22.94 0.27
C ASP A 96 -13.07 -22.90 -0.86
N THR A 97 -12.87 -23.67 -1.92
CA THR A 97 -13.83 -23.81 -3.03
C THR A 97 -15.00 -24.72 -2.70
N GLU A 98 -14.92 -25.55 -1.67
CA GLU A 98 -15.98 -26.47 -1.30
C GLU A 98 -16.93 -25.84 -0.26
N PRO A 99 -18.09 -25.27 -0.66
CA PRO A 99 -19.01 -24.69 0.30
C PRO A 99 -19.70 -25.75 1.13
N THR A 100 -20.07 -25.37 2.35
CA THR A 100 -20.94 -26.16 3.21
C THR A 100 -22.28 -25.48 3.41
N PHE A 101 -23.36 -26.26 3.44
CA PHE A 101 -24.67 -25.70 3.75
C PHE A 101 -24.70 -25.25 5.21
N THR A 102 -24.99 -23.96 5.43
CA THR A 102 -24.98 -23.33 6.77
C THR A 102 -26.13 -23.78 7.66
N GLY A 103 -27.19 -24.37 7.08
CA GLY A 103 -28.46 -24.62 7.75
C GLY A 103 -29.49 -23.50 7.59
N GLU A 104 -29.12 -22.36 7.00
CA GLU A 104 -30.00 -21.21 6.76
C GLU A 104 -30.61 -21.24 5.34
N VAL A 105 -31.84 -20.74 5.22
CA VAL A 105 -32.54 -20.53 3.95
C VAL A 105 -32.97 -19.06 3.86
N SER A 106 -32.64 -18.38 2.76
CA SER A 106 -33.02 -17.01 2.45
C SER A 106 -34.08 -17.05 1.34
N GLY A 107 -35.34 -16.76 1.69
CA GLY A 107 -36.46 -16.93 0.75
C GLY A 107 -36.66 -18.39 0.33
N TYR A 108 -36.26 -18.72 -0.90
CA TYR A 108 -36.31 -20.08 -1.46
C TYR A 108 -34.91 -20.68 -1.67
N GLU A 109 -33.85 -19.92 -1.43
CA GLU A 109 -32.47 -20.31 -1.69
C GLU A 109 -31.75 -20.74 -0.41
N LYS A 110 -30.88 -21.75 -0.53
CA LYS A 110 -30.03 -22.20 0.57
C LYS A 110 -28.83 -21.27 0.72
N VAL A 111 -28.42 -21.00 1.95
CA VAL A 111 -27.19 -20.23 2.21
C VAL A 111 -26.01 -21.17 2.36
N TYR A 112 -24.95 -20.91 1.61
CA TYR A 112 -23.71 -21.68 1.59
C TYR A 112 -22.57 -20.88 2.23
N GLY A 113 -21.73 -21.57 3.01
CA GLY A 113 -20.59 -21.01 3.72
C GLY A 113 -19.27 -21.54 3.17
N TYR A 114 -18.35 -20.62 2.83
CA TYR A 114 -16.99 -20.90 2.38
C TYR A 114 -16.00 -20.50 3.48
N LYS A 115 -15.22 -21.46 3.98
CA LYS A 115 -14.27 -21.21 5.09
C LYS A 115 -12.99 -20.60 4.59
N ALA A 116 -12.47 -19.61 5.30
CA ALA A 116 -11.17 -19.03 4.99
C ALA A 116 -10.05 -20.01 5.34
N ILE A 117 -9.26 -20.44 4.35
CA ILE A 117 -8.12 -21.35 4.55
C ILE A 117 -6.88 -20.63 5.10
N CYS A 118 -6.80 -19.31 4.94
CA CYS A 118 -5.68 -18.49 5.40
C CYS A 118 -5.58 -18.32 6.93
N CYS A 119 -6.72 -18.21 7.63
CA CYS A 119 -6.77 -17.96 9.08
C CYS A 119 -7.78 -18.84 9.84
N GLY A 120 -8.60 -19.62 9.13
CA GLY A 120 -9.57 -20.56 9.70
C GLY A 120 -10.74 -19.96 10.48
N SER A 121 -10.77 -18.65 10.72
CA SER A 121 -11.71 -18.00 11.65
C SER A 121 -12.85 -17.23 10.97
N VAL A 122 -12.83 -17.16 9.65
CA VAL A 122 -13.74 -16.36 8.83
C VAL A 122 -14.49 -17.27 7.86
N GLU A 123 -15.77 -16.97 7.63
CA GLU A 123 -16.64 -17.69 6.69
C GLU A 123 -17.38 -16.68 5.78
N LEU A 124 -17.32 -16.92 4.47
CA LEU A 124 -18.05 -16.18 3.44
C LEU A 124 -19.39 -16.85 3.16
N GLU A 125 -20.47 -16.07 3.19
CA GLU A 125 -21.83 -16.56 2.94
C GLU A 125 -22.31 -16.15 1.55
N GLU A 126 -22.90 -17.08 0.81
CA GLU A 126 -23.50 -16.90 -0.50
C GLU A 126 -24.96 -17.42 -0.51
N GLU A 127 -25.88 -16.65 -1.10
CA GLU A 127 -27.28 -17.05 -1.26
C GLU A 127 -27.46 -17.88 -2.54
N GLY A 128 -27.60 -19.20 -2.44
CA GLY A 128 -27.43 -20.09 -3.59
C GLY A 128 -25.94 -20.31 -3.86
N ALA A 129 -25.55 -21.51 -4.31
CA ALA A 129 -24.15 -21.80 -4.58
C ALA A 129 -23.76 -21.36 -6.00
N GLY A 130 -22.72 -20.53 -6.13
CA GLY A 130 -22.09 -20.16 -7.40
C GLY A 130 -22.84 -19.10 -8.21
N ASN A 131 -23.53 -18.17 -7.56
CA ASN A 131 -24.16 -17.01 -8.20
C ASN A 131 -23.49 -15.67 -7.86
N ASP A 132 -22.42 -15.69 -7.06
CA ASP A 132 -21.64 -14.54 -6.61
C ASP A 132 -22.44 -13.52 -5.77
N GLU A 133 -23.59 -13.94 -5.20
CA GLU A 133 -24.43 -13.11 -4.33
C GLU A 133 -24.03 -13.24 -2.85
N TYR A 134 -22.88 -12.63 -2.50
CA TYR A 134 -22.31 -12.72 -1.16
C TYR A 134 -23.00 -11.81 -0.13
N ARG A 135 -23.49 -12.39 0.97
CA ARG A 135 -24.27 -11.68 2.00
C ARG A 135 -23.40 -10.84 2.94
N ASN A 136 -22.22 -11.33 3.27
CA ASN A 136 -21.41 -10.81 4.37
C ASN A 136 -20.03 -10.29 3.95
N LEU A 137 -19.74 -10.20 2.64
CA LEU A 137 -18.44 -9.78 2.12
C LEU A 137 -17.91 -8.47 2.74
N LYS A 138 -18.77 -7.44 2.86
CA LYS A 138 -18.39 -6.15 3.47
C LYS A 138 -18.04 -6.22 4.96
N ARG A 139 -18.50 -7.25 5.67
CA ARG A 139 -18.32 -7.43 7.12
C ARG A 139 -17.10 -8.27 7.47
N ILE A 140 -16.72 -9.18 6.57
CA ILE A 140 -15.59 -10.11 6.77
C ILE A 140 -14.27 -9.35 6.93
N GLY A 141 -14.09 -8.26 6.19
CA GLY A 141 -12.84 -7.52 6.21
C GLY A 141 -11.76 -8.22 5.39
N HIS A 142 -10.54 -8.19 5.89
CA HIS A 142 -9.34 -8.65 5.17
C HIS A 142 -8.47 -9.47 6.12
N CYS A 143 -7.66 -10.37 5.56
CA CYS A 143 -6.69 -11.15 6.33
C CYS A 143 -5.64 -10.23 6.97
N TYR A 144 -5.20 -9.21 6.24
CA TYR A 144 -4.33 -8.18 6.75
C TYR A 144 -4.74 -6.79 6.21
N LYS A 145 -4.58 -5.77 7.05
CA LYS A 145 -4.74 -4.36 6.66
C LYS A 145 -3.81 -3.47 7.48
N GLY A 146 -2.83 -2.86 6.83
CA GLY A 146 -1.80 -2.09 7.51
C GLY A 146 -0.90 -1.29 6.58
N TYR A 147 0.30 -1.01 7.06
CA TYR A 147 1.38 -0.42 6.26
C TYR A 147 2.06 -1.49 5.40
N HIS A 148 2.56 -1.08 4.23
CA HIS A 148 3.50 -1.91 3.50
C HIS A 148 4.84 -1.93 4.25
N THR A 149 5.53 -3.07 4.20
CA THR A 149 6.87 -3.24 4.76
C THR A 149 7.79 -3.89 3.73
N THR A 150 9.06 -3.50 3.75
CA THR A 150 10.15 -4.18 3.01
C THR A 150 10.91 -5.14 3.92
N ASP A 151 10.56 -5.19 5.21
CA ASP A 151 11.26 -5.95 6.23
C ASP A 151 10.64 -7.34 6.35
N ALA A 152 11.36 -8.37 5.89
CA ALA A 152 10.88 -9.74 5.97
C ALA A 152 10.94 -10.28 7.40
N GLU A 153 11.91 -9.84 8.21
CA GLU A 153 12.08 -10.26 9.60
C GLU A 153 10.87 -9.79 10.43
N GLU A 154 10.37 -8.57 10.19
CA GLU A 154 9.14 -8.06 10.82
C GLU A 154 7.96 -9.03 10.62
N VAL A 155 7.73 -9.47 9.38
CA VAL A 155 6.60 -10.35 9.04
C VAL A 155 6.80 -11.76 9.62
N GLU A 156 8.04 -12.23 9.71
CA GLU A 156 8.41 -13.51 10.31
C GLU A 156 8.21 -13.53 11.83
N ASP A 157 8.70 -12.49 12.52
CA ASP A 157 8.62 -12.35 13.96
C ASP A 157 7.15 -12.26 14.43
N GLU A 158 6.30 -11.63 13.62
CA GLU A 158 4.85 -11.55 13.84
C GLU A 158 4.09 -12.83 13.43
N GLN A 159 4.78 -13.81 12.85
CA GLN A 159 4.22 -15.08 12.36
C GLN A 159 3.06 -14.88 11.36
N GLU A 160 3.16 -13.86 10.52
CA GLU A 160 2.09 -13.51 9.58
C GLU A 160 2.16 -14.31 8.28
N TYR A 161 3.34 -14.84 7.92
CA TYR A 161 3.45 -15.76 6.78
C TYR A 161 2.64 -17.03 7.04
N ASN A 162 1.66 -17.28 6.19
CA ASN A 162 0.73 -18.41 6.30
C ASN A 162 0.76 -19.34 5.09
N ASP A 163 1.67 -19.10 4.15
CA ASP A 163 1.88 -19.87 2.92
C ASP A 163 0.67 -19.96 1.97
N VAL A 164 -0.40 -19.21 2.25
CA VAL A 164 -1.61 -19.14 1.42
C VAL A 164 -1.67 -17.79 0.69
N ASN A 165 -1.84 -16.70 1.42
CA ASN A 165 -2.01 -15.35 0.87
C ASN A 165 -1.00 -14.34 1.40
N ILE A 166 -0.30 -14.66 2.50
CA ILE A 166 0.86 -13.93 3.00
C ILE A 166 2.03 -14.90 2.89
N ARG A 167 2.90 -14.68 1.90
CA ARG A 167 3.97 -15.61 1.52
C ARG A 167 5.30 -14.89 1.48
N ARG A 168 6.40 -15.60 1.75
CA ARG A 168 7.73 -15.03 1.53
C ARG A 168 7.94 -14.73 0.05
N CYS A 169 8.69 -13.67 -0.24
CA CYS A 169 9.11 -13.36 -1.59
C CYS A 169 9.96 -14.50 -2.18
N LYS A 170 9.61 -14.93 -3.39
CA LYS A 170 10.44 -15.82 -4.20
C LYS A 170 11.00 -15.00 -5.37
N LEU A 171 12.29 -14.74 -5.36
CA LEU A 171 12.92 -13.94 -6.42
C LEU A 171 13.21 -14.79 -7.66
N ASP A 172 12.94 -14.23 -8.84
CA ASP A 172 13.41 -14.79 -10.09
C ASP A 172 14.93 -14.78 -10.13
N LYS A 173 15.55 -15.89 -10.59
CA LYS A 173 17.00 -16.04 -10.56
C LYS A 173 17.70 -15.03 -11.47
N GLU A 174 17.09 -14.66 -12.59
CA GLU A 174 17.66 -13.78 -13.61
C GLU A 174 17.33 -12.31 -13.36
N THR A 175 16.05 -11.98 -13.17
CA THR A 175 15.59 -10.59 -13.05
C THR A 175 15.75 -10.03 -11.63
N LYS A 176 15.88 -10.91 -10.62
CA LYS A 176 15.85 -10.57 -9.19
C LYS A 176 14.55 -9.88 -8.77
N GLU A 177 13.47 -10.03 -9.53
CA GLU A 177 12.15 -9.53 -9.20
C GLU A 177 11.35 -10.58 -8.43
N CYS A 178 10.41 -10.15 -7.59
CA CYS A 178 9.53 -11.07 -6.87
C CYS A 178 8.55 -11.74 -7.84
N MET A 179 8.49 -13.07 -7.81
CA MET A 179 7.56 -13.87 -8.60
C MET A 179 6.22 -14.10 -7.92
N VAL A 180 6.08 -13.72 -6.65
CA VAL A 180 4.82 -13.86 -5.93
C VAL A 180 3.91 -12.71 -6.33
N LEU A 181 2.71 -13.05 -6.84
CA LEU A 181 1.75 -12.07 -7.29
C LEU A 181 1.01 -11.44 -6.10
N CYS A 182 0.78 -10.13 -6.19
CA CYS A 182 -0.16 -9.43 -5.33
C CYS A 182 -1.58 -9.95 -5.58
N ILE A 183 -2.30 -10.24 -4.50
CA ILE A 183 -3.70 -10.66 -4.55
C ILE A 183 -4.56 -9.46 -4.18
N ASP A 184 -5.26 -8.90 -5.15
CA ASP A 184 -6.21 -7.80 -4.93
C ASP A 184 -7.52 -8.32 -4.33
N GLY A 185 -8.12 -7.53 -3.43
CA GLY A 185 -9.18 -7.94 -2.51
C GLY A 185 -10.53 -7.27 -2.72
N GLU A 186 -10.80 -6.67 -3.88
CA GLU A 186 -12.15 -6.10 -4.13
C GLU A 186 -13.24 -7.18 -4.19
N ASN A 187 -12.89 -8.39 -4.65
CA ASN A 187 -13.76 -9.56 -4.70
C ASN A 187 -13.24 -10.67 -3.76
N PRO A 188 -14.08 -11.64 -3.37
CA PRO A 188 -13.59 -12.82 -2.66
C PRO A 188 -12.52 -13.54 -3.46
N VAL A 189 -11.52 -14.04 -2.75
CA VAL A 189 -10.45 -14.83 -3.34
C VAL A 189 -10.62 -16.26 -2.91
N PHE A 190 -10.60 -17.17 -3.87
CA PHE A 190 -10.67 -18.60 -3.65
C PHE A 190 -9.32 -19.27 -3.93
N ASP A 191 -9.11 -20.44 -3.34
CA ASP A 191 -7.87 -21.20 -3.43
C ASP A 191 -7.35 -21.42 -4.87
N TRP A 192 -8.21 -21.72 -5.84
CA TRP A 192 -7.85 -21.89 -7.25
C TRP A 192 -7.32 -20.62 -7.93
N GLN A 193 -7.58 -19.44 -7.36
CA GLN A 193 -7.05 -18.16 -7.85
C GLN A 193 -5.66 -17.87 -7.29
N VAL A 194 -5.24 -18.58 -6.25
CA VAL A 194 -3.91 -18.46 -5.69
C VAL A 194 -2.99 -19.35 -6.50
N PRO A 195 -1.99 -18.80 -7.22
CA PRO A 195 -1.04 -19.63 -7.95
C PRO A 195 -0.35 -20.58 -6.97
N ASN A 196 -0.42 -21.87 -7.28
CA ASN A 196 0.20 -22.89 -6.46
C ASN A 196 1.72 -22.78 -6.63
N THR A 197 2.43 -22.36 -5.60
CA THR A 197 3.88 -22.15 -5.67
C THR A 197 4.67 -23.45 -5.57
N SER A 198 3.99 -24.56 -5.24
CA SER A 198 4.58 -25.91 -5.18
C SER A 198 5.09 -26.42 -6.52
N ASP A 199 4.59 -25.87 -7.63
CA ASP A 199 4.91 -26.35 -8.98
C ASP A 199 6.19 -25.70 -9.54
N TYR A 200 6.85 -24.85 -8.75
CA TYR A 200 8.16 -24.31 -9.08
C TYR A 200 9.24 -25.20 -8.45
N ASP A 201 9.39 -26.37 -9.06
CA ASP A 201 10.34 -27.47 -8.81
C ASP A 201 11.48 -27.16 -7.81
N ASP A 202 11.48 -27.92 -6.71
CA ASP A 202 12.51 -28.01 -5.66
C ASP A 202 13.87 -28.55 -6.16
N ASP A 203 14.12 -28.61 -7.48
CA ASP A 203 15.26 -29.33 -8.04
C ASP A 203 16.59 -28.56 -8.01
N ASP A 204 16.65 -27.32 -7.50
CA ASP A 204 17.92 -26.58 -7.31
C ASP A 204 17.90 -25.73 -6.03
N ASP A 205 18.13 -26.42 -4.91
CA ASP A 205 18.24 -25.96 -3.51
C ASP A 205 19.42 -24.99 -3.25
N GLU A 206 19.38 -23.81 -3.88
CA GLU A 206 20.11 -22.61 -3.45
C GLU A 206 19.21 -21.38 -3.66
N SER A 207 18.11 -21.30 -2.91
CA SER A 207 17.36 -20.04 -2.82
C SER A 207 18.17 -19.04 -1.97
N ILE A 208 18.52 -17.91 -2.59
CA ILE A 208 19.18 -16.79 -1.93
C ILE A 208 18.11 -16.09 -1.10
N TYR A 209 18.08 -16.36 0.20
CA TYR A 209 17.29 -15.59 1.16
C TYR A 209 17.92 -14.18 1.29
N LEU A 210 17.07 -13.15 1.30
CA LEU A 210 17.46 -11.73 1.44
C LEU A 210 18.12 -11.44 2.78
#